data_AF-A0A5C6BFV9-F1
#
_entry.id   AF-A0A5C6BFV9-F1
#
_cell.length_a   1.000
_cell.length_b   1.000
_cell.length_c   1.000
_cell.angle_alpha   90.00
_cell.angle_beta   90.00
_cell.angle_gamma   90.00
#
_symmetry.space_group_name_H-M   'P 1'
#
loop_
_entity.id
_entity.type
_entity.pdbx_description
1 polymer ?
#
loop_
_entity_poly.entity_id
_entity_poly.type
_entity_poly.pdbx_seq_one_letter_code
_entity_poly.pdbx_strand_id
1 'polypeptide(L)' 'MSGNSKISVDEVKRLAWILLGWTFWLASGYAPQPEKLTAPMKCIDCGGEMRVTEVTYRSLGSMGVRPEHGQTFYDSG' A
#
# COMPACT_ATOMS: atom_id res chain seq x y z
N MET A 1 37.74 -0.90 -18.92
CA MET A 1 37.17 -0.62 -17.59
C MET A 1 38.11 -1.23 -16.56
N SER A 2 38.76 -0.41 -15.73
CA SER A 2 39.73 -0.84 -14.72
C SER A 2 39.02 -1.57 -13.57
N GLY A 3 39.28 -2.86 -13.39
CA GLY A 3 38.66 -3.71 -12.37
C GLY A 3 39.46 -3.71 -11.07
N ASN A 4 39.42 -2.61 -10.32
CA ASN A 4 40.14 -2.49 -9.05
C ASN A 4 39.31 -1.85 -7.92
N SER A 5 38.03 -2.22 -7.83
CA SER A 5 37.19 -1.89 -6.67
C SER A 5 37.03 -3.13 -5.79
N LYS A 6 37.84 -3.24 -4.73
CA LYS A 6 37.56 -4.16 -3.63
C LYS A 6 36.29 -3.69 -2.93
N ILE A 7 35.15 -4.20 -3.36
CA ILE A 7 33.88 -3.97 -2.68
C ILE A 7 33.92 -4.72 -1.34
N SER A 8 33.61 -4.02 -0.24
CA SER A 8 33.56 -4.66 1.07
C SER A 8 32.22 -5.39 1.25
N VAL A 9 32.18 -6.40 2.11
CA VAL A 9 30.93 -7.11 2.44
C VAL A 9 29.88 -6.13 2.99
N ASP A 10 30.30 -5.12 3.76
CA ASP A 10 29.40 -4.11 4.31
C ASP A 10 28.82 -3.19 3.22
N GLU A 11 29.59 -2.92 2.17
CA GLU A 11 29.11 -2.19 1.00
C GLU A 11 28.08 -3.00 0.21
N VAL A 12 28.29 -4.31 0.05
CA VAL A 12 27.28 -5.22 -0.55
C VAL A 12 26.01 -5.26 0.31
N LYS A 13 26.13 -5.38 1.63
CA LYS A 13 24.98 -5.35 2.54
C LYS A 13 24.21 -4.04 2.43
N ARG A 14 24.91 -2.90 2.38
CA ARG A 14 24.29 -1.59 2.22
C ARG A 14 23.51 -1.50 0.90
N LEU A 15 24.08 -1.98 -0.20
CA LEU A 15 23.41 -2.01 -1.50
C LEU A 15 22.16 -2.91 -1.47
N ALA A 16 22.25 -4.08 -0.82
CA ALA A 16 21.10 -4.97 -0.65
C ALA A 16 19.96 -4.30 0.13
N TRP A 17 20.27 -3.59 1.23
CA TRP A 17 19.28 -2.84 2.00
C TRP A 17 18.64 -1.71 1.20
N ILE A 18 19.42 -1.00 0.39
CA ILE A 18 18.89 0.02 -0.51
C ILE A 18 17.90 -0.62 -1.49
N LEU A 19 18.29 -1.72 -2.16
CA LEU A 19 17.43 -2.41 -3.11
C LEU A 19 16.14 -2.94 -2.46
N LEU A 20 16.23 -3.50 -1.25
CA LEU A 20 15.06 -3.94 -0.48
C LEU A 20 14.12 -2.78 -0.12
N GLY A 21 14.67 -1.63 0.29
CA GLY A 21 13.87 -0.44 0.56
C GLY A 21 13.11 0.04 -0.69
N TRP A 22 13.79 0.09 -1.84
CA TRP A 22 13.17 0.48 -3.11
C TRP A 22 12.10 -0.50 -3.57
N THR A 23 12.37 -1.80 -3.51
CA THR A 23 11.40 -2.83 -3.92
C THR A 23 10.15 -2.81 -3.03
N PHE A 24 10.33 -2.68 -1.70
CA PHE A 24 9.20 -2.50 -0.79
C PHE A 24 8.41 -1.22 -1.11
N TRP A 25 9.08 -0.09 -1.29
CA TRP A 25 8.42 1.19 -1.58
C TRP A 25 7.61 1.16 -2.87
N LEU A 26 8.13 0.52 -3.93
CA LEU A 26 7.43 0.34 -5.20
C LEU A 26 6.26 -0.65 -5.11
N ALA A 27 6.44 -1.78 -4.42
CA ALA A 27 5.44 -2.84 -4.37
C ALA A 27 4.30 -2.60 -3.38
N SER A 28 4.55 -1.84 -2.31
CA SER A 28 3.59 -1.59 -1.23
C SER A 28 2.43 -0.65 -1.58
N GLY A 29 2.46 -0.03 -2.77
CA GLY A 29 1.46 0.97 -3.16
C GLY A 29 1.63 2.34 -2.48
N TYR A 30 2.71 2.54 -1.70
CA TYR A 30 3.07 3.86 -1.16
C TYR A 30 3.65 4.78 -2.23
N ALA A 31 4.32 4.23 -3.24
CA ALA A 31 4.79 5.01 -4.38
C ALA A 31 3.61 5.68 -5.09
N PRO A 32 3.66 6.98 -5.41
CA PRO A 32 2.61 7.65 -6.15
C PRO A 32 2.35 6.94 -7.49
N GLN A 33 1.13 6.47 -7.69
CA GLN A 33 0.72 5.85 -8.94
C GLN A 33 -0.10 6.85 -9.76
N PRO A 34 0.16 6.98 -11.08
CA PRO A 34 -0.61 7.87 -11.95
C PRO A 34 -2.06 7.39 -12.11
N GLU A 35 -2.30 6.09 -12.00
CA GLU A 35 -3.61 5.46 -12.07
C GLU A 35 -3.83 4.62 -10.80
N LYS A 36 -5.03 4.69 -10.23
CA LYS A 36 -5.38 3.88 -9.07
C LYS A 36 -5.51 2.44 -9.55
N LEU A 37 -4.55 1.58 -9.21
CA LEU A 37 -4.60 0.14 -9.53
C LEU A 37 -5.76 -0.59 -8.84
N THR A 38 -6.35 0.03 -7.82
CA THR A 38 -7.51 -0.52 -7.12
C THR A 38 -8.80 -0.08 -7.82
N ALA A 39 -9.64 -1.05 -8.18
CA ALA A 39 -10.98 -0.76 -8.68
C ALA A 39 -11.72 0.14 -7.66
N PRO A 40 -12.39 1.22 -8.13
CA PRO A 40 -13.12 2.10 -7.24
C PRO A 40 -14.22 1.30 -6.54
N MET A 41 -14.27 1.41 -5.21
CA MET A 41 -15.34 0.81 -4.42
C MET A 41 -16.67 1.44 -4.86
N LYS A 42 -17.66 0.60 -5.19
CA LYS A 42 -19.00 1.04 -5.62
C LYS A 42 -20.00 0.86 -4.49
N CYS A 43 -20.94 1.79 -4.39
CA CYS A 43 -22.10 1.66 -3.51
C CYS A 43 -23.00 0.52 -4.00
N ILE A 44 -23.45 -0.35 -3.09
CA ILE A 44 -24.30 -1.49 -3.43
C ILE A 44 -25.72 -1.07 -3.86
N ASP A 45 -26.22 0.05 -3.34
CA ASP A 45 -27.59 0.51 -3.60
C ASP A 45 -27.70 1.34 -4.89
N CYS A 46 -26.75 2.24 -5.11
CA CYS A 46 -26.80 3.19 -6.24
C CYS A 46 -25.73 2.94 -7.31
N GLY A 47 -24.75 2.06 -7.06
CA GLY A 47 -23.64 1.78 -7.98
C GLY A 47 -22.61 2.91 -8.12
N GLY A 48 -22.78 4.02 -7.38
CA GLY A 48 -21.90 5.18 -7.44
C GLY A 48 -20.52 4.93 -6.85
N GLU A 49 -19.51 5.67 -7.31
CA GLU A 49 -18.14 5.57 -6.80
C GLU A 49 -18.03 6.13 -5.38
N MET A 50 -17.43 5.34 -4.49
CA MET A 50 -17.15 5.73 -3.11
C MET A 50 -15.70 6.23 -2.99
N ARG A 51 -15.51 7.28 -2.19
CA ARG A 51 -14.19 7.82 -1.84
C ARG A 51 -14.00 7.86 -0.34
N VAL A 52 -12.77 7.64 0.11
CA VAL A 52 -12.40 7.82 1.52
C VAL A 52 -12.39 9.31 1.84
N THR A 53 -13.20 9.74 2.81
CA THR A 53 -13.23 11.13 3.29
C THR A 53 -12.36 11.34 4.53
N GLU A 54 -12.30 10.35 5.41
CA GLU A 54 -11.57 10.44 6.68
C GLU A 54 -11.10 9.04 7.12
N VAL A 55 -9.92 8.98 7.72
CA VAL A 55 -9.40 7.79 8.40
C VAL A 55 -9.20 8.14 9.87
N THR A 56 -9.85 7.39 10.75
CA THR A 56 -9.81 7.63 12.19
C THR A 56 -9.37 6.39 12.94
N TYR A 57 -8.64 6.61 14.03
CA TYR A 57 -8.23 5.55 14.96
C TYR A 57 -9.33 5.21 15.98
N ARG A 58 -10.40 6.00 16.04
CA ARG A 58 -11.57 5.70 16.87
C ARG A 58 -12.43 4.68 16.13
N SER A 59 -12.80 3.62 16.83
CA SER A 59 -13.69 2.61 16.25
C SER A 59 -14.99 3.27 15.76
N LEU A 60 -15.48 2.86 14.59
CA LEU A 60 -16.74 3.35 14.04
C LEU A 60 -17.88 3.20 15.06
N GLY A 61 -17.90 2.07 15.79
CA GLY A 61 -18.86 1.81 16.87
C GLY A 61 -18.78 2.83 18.02
N SER A 62 -17.58 3.27 18.42
CA SER A 62 -17.42 4.34 19.43
C SER A 62 -17.90 5.71 18.98
N MET A 63 -18.08 5.91 17.68
CA MET A 63 -18.64 7.14 17.09
C MET A 63 -20.12 6.98 16.72
N GLY A 64 -20.76 5.86 17.11
CA GLY A 64 -22.15 5.57 16.75
C GLY A 64 -22.36 5.19 15.29
N VAL A 65 -21.28 4.99 14.51
CA VAL A 65 -21.34 4.59 13.11
C VAL A 65 -21.34 3.08 13.03
N ARG A 66 -22.43 2.49 12.50
CA ARG A 66 -22.49 1.06 12.18
C ARG A 66 -21.96 0.85 10.76
N PRO A 67 -20.78 0.21 10.56
CA PRO A 67 -20.37 -0.19 9.23
C PRO A 67 -21.34 -1.26 8.74
N GLU A 68 -22.04 -1.00 7.63
CA GLU A 68 -23.02 -1.96 7.12
C GLU A 68 -22.32 -3.22 6.59
N HIS A 69 -21.19 -3.11 5.89
CA HIS A 69 -20.44 -4.25 5.34
C HIS A 69 -18.93 -4.09 5.57
N GLY A 70 -18.46 -4.46 6.75
CA GLY A 70 -17.03 -4.45 7.10
C GLY A 70 -16.38 -5.81 6.92
N GLN A 71 -16.06 -6.21 5.68
CA GLN A 71 -14.96 -7.11 5.29
C GLN A 71 -15.21 -7.67 3.87
N THR A 72 -14.65 -7.04 2.84
CA THR A 72 -14.48 -7.67 1.51
C THR A 72 -13.02 -7.87 1.14
N PHE A 73 -12.08 -7.58 2.06
CA PHE A 73 -10.64 -7.63 1.76
C PHE A 73 -10.06 -9.06 1.70
N TYR A 74 -10.81 -10.11 2.06
CA TYR A 74 -10.29 -11.49 2.12
C TYR A 74 -10.77 -12.43 1.01
N ASP A 75 -11.49 -11.96 -0.01
CA ASP A 75 -12.12 -12.85 -1.00
C ASP A 75 -11.38 -12.93 -2.35
N SER A 76 -10.05 -12.90 -2.33
CA SER A 76 -9.23 -13.18 -3.51
C SER A 76 -8.32 -14.38 -3.23
N GLY A 77 -8.89 -15.58 -3.44
CA GLY A 77 -8.13 -16.82 -3.61
C GLY A 77 -7.44 -16.89 -4.96
#